data_AF-A0A518CEL8-F1
#
_entry.id   AF-A0A518CEL8-F1
#
_cell.length_a   1.000
_cell.length_b   1.000
_cell.length_c   1.000
_cell.angle_alpha   90.00
_cell.angle_beta   90.00
_cell.angle_gamma   90.00
#
_symmetry.space_group_name_H-M   'P 1'
#
loop_
_entity.id
_entity.type
_entity.pdbx_description
1 polymer ?
#
loop_
_entity_poly.entity_id
_entity_poly.type
_entity_poly.pdbx_seq_one_letter_code
_entity_poly.pdbx_strand_id
1 'polypeptide(L)'
;MAEETPVANVPPKKRRSLGLRLLLHGYRFALIAAIALLVRVHSQHESQAALGPVEISLGKVQGFLPEASSLVAASDREGAYIHNAAGKRVGWAVTTLPTASNIIGFSGPTNSLIVVDADNTIRGVEILSSKDTPEHLAAVQKATWFLKQFTGKSPEDLGGQTKLDAVSGATLTSLAIIESVTKTLGSDPPNYRFPKDITLEEVAEILPEAKQLVAKTSPHGWLEVLDAEGKPIGTAWRTSPQADQHVGYQGPSDVLVVMDTEGKLKAATLRESYDNEPYVRYVREDWSFPEYLAGYGLDQLAKLDVKEAEIEGVSGATMTSQSATQAIGIAAAAYQREMQAEQKPEIAKTPVTFTWRDVATLLVISAALAIAFTDLRGKKWVQFGFGFIVIAYLGFFAGDILSMALFVGWASHPVPWQKCIGLVAVAIAAFAVPLFSKKQVYCNHLCPHGAAQMMILRFSKWSWKIPKKLRLVLSALPAVLLAACILIAFSIIDGNLAALEPFDAYVPTISGWASLSIAIGGLVFSAFVPMGFCRYACPTGAIISHVRWNASSDQWSVRDSVATLLLGLAVICFWV
;
A
#
# COMPACT_ATOMS: atom_id res chain seq x y z
N MET A 1 -27.05 8.71 -80.83
CA MET A 1 -26.82 7.38 -80.25
C MET A 1 -25.57 7.47 -79.39
N ALA A 2 -25.75 7.54 -78.07
CA ALA A 2 -24.70 7.37 -77.09
C ALA A 2 -25.35 6.80 -75.83
N GLU A 3 -24.92 5.58 -75.49
CA GLU A 3 -25.35 4.70 -74.40
C GLU A 3 -25.64 5.36 -73.05
N GLU A 4 -26.85 5.09 -72.54
CA GLU A 4 -27.13 5.13 -71.10
C GLU A 4 -26.41 3.95 -70.42
N THR A 5 -25.50 4.25 -69.49
CA THR A 5 -24.91 3.24 -68.60
C THR A 5 -25.83 3.00 -67.41
N PRO A 6 -26.15 1.75 -67.03
CA PRO A 6 -27.10 1.47 -65.98
C PRO A 6 -26.50 1.75 -64.60
N VAL A 7 -27.28 2.45 -63.76
CA VAL A 7 -27.00 2.66 -62.34
C VAL A 7 -26.89 1.30 -61.65
N ALA A 8 -25.67 0.95 -61.23
CA ALA A 8 -25.42 -0.25 -60.46
C ALA A 8 -26.26 -0.24 -59.17
N ASN A 9 -27.19 -1.19 -59.08
CA ASN A 9 -27.95 -1.52 -57.88
C ASN A 9 -26.98 -1.85 -56.74
N VAL A 10 -26.73 -0.90 -55.85
CA VAL A 10 -26.05 -1.14 -54.58
C VAL A 10 -27.00 -2.01 -53.74
N PRO A 11 -26.65 -3.25 -53.40
CA PRO A 11 -27.55 -4.11 -52.63
C PRO A 11 -27.83 -3.45 -51.27
N PRO A 12 -29.09 -3.46 -50.78
CA PRO A 12 -29.41 -2.90 -49.48
C PRO A 12 -28.55 -3.62 -48.42
N LYS A 13 -27.77 -2.84 -47.64
CA LYS A 13 -27.02 -3.36 -46.49
C LYS A 13 -27.97 -4.20 -45.64
N LYS A 14 -27.78 -5.53 -45.64
CA LYS A 14 -28.51 -6.49 -44.78
C LYS A 14 -28.65 -5.86 -43.40
N ARG A 15 -29.90 -5.67 -42.92
CA ARG A 15 -30.19 -5.32 -41.53
C ARG A 15 -29.61 -6.44 -40.67
N ARG A 16 -28.36 -6.25 -40.22
CA ARG A 16 -27.61 -7.23 -39.42
C ARG A 16 -28.29 -7.37 -38.06
N SER A 17 -28.31 -8.61 -37.56
CA SER A 17 -29.06 -8.97 -36.36
C SER A 17 -28.57 -8.16 -35.16
N LEU A 18 -29.52 -7.55 -34.44
CA LEU A 18 -29.28 -6.88 -33.17
C LEU A 18 -28.55 -7.81 -32.18
N GLY A 19 -28.85 -9.12 -32.25
CA GLY A 19 -28.20 -10.17 -31.46
C GLY A 19 -26.68 -10.25 -31.66
N LEU A 20 -26.17 -10.26 -32.90
CA LEU A 20 -24.72 -10.33 -33.13
C LEU A 20 -23.99 -9.08 -32.59
N ARG A 21 -24.64 -7.92 -32.67
CA ARG A 21 -24.13 -6.66 -32.10
C ARG A 21 -24.02 -6.75 -30.58
N LEU A 22 -25.06 -7.24 -29.93
CA LEU A 22 -25.06 -7.42 -28.47
C LEU A 22 -24.03 -8.44 -28.02
N LEU A 23 -23.87 -9.55 -28.75
CA LEU A 23 -22.88 -10.59 -28.46
C LEU A 23 -21.45 -10.08 -28.55
N LEU A 24 -21.06 -9.44 -29.67
CA LEU A 24 -19.71 -8.89 -29.82
C LEU A 24 -19.44 -7.76 -28.83
N HIS A 25 -20.45 -6.97 -28.49
CA HIS A 25 -20.29 -5.92 -27.49
C HIS A 25 -20.13 -6.47 -26.07
N GLY A 26 -20.92 -7.49 -25.72
CA GLY A 26 -20.78 -8.24 -24.49
C GLY A 26 -19.40 -8.90 -24.39
N TYR A 27 -18.89 -9.45 -25.49
CA TYR A 27 -17.55 -10.04 -25.57
C TYR A 27 -16.45 -9.02 -25.21
N ARG A 28 -16.50 -7.80 -25.78
CA ARG A 28 -15.51 -6.75 -25.49
C ARG A 28 -15.47 -6.36 -24.01
N PHE A 29 -16.64 -6.27 -23.38
CA PHE A 29 -16.74 -6.01 -21.94
C PHE A 29 -16.24 -7.21 -21.13
N ALA A 30 -16.61 -8.42 -21.53
CA ALA A 30 -16.19 -9.66 -20.89
C ALA A 30 -14.65 -9.83 -20.91
N LEU A 31 -13.96 -9.44 -21.98
CA LEU A 31 -12.49 -9.46 -22.03
C LEU A 31 -11.85 -8.61 -20.93
N ILE A 32 -12.33 -7.37 -20.74
CA ILE A 32 -11.81 -6.47 -19.71
C ILE A 32 -12.13 -7.02 -18.30
N ALA A 33 -13.36 -7.49 -18.10
CA ALA A 33 -13.77 -8.11 -16.84
C ALA A 33 -12.97 -9.38 -16.51
N ALA A 34 -12.66 -10.20 -17.51
CA ALA A 34 -11.86 -11.41 -17.35
C ALA A 34 -10.40 -11.08 -16.96
N ILE A 35 -9.76 -10.11 -17.61
CA ILE A 35 -8.41 -9.66 -17.23
C ILE A 35 -8.42 -9.11 -15.80
N ALA A 36 -9.39 -8.26 -15.44
CA ALA A 36 -9.51 -7.71 -14.09
C ALA A 36 -9.74 -8.82 -13.05
N LEU A 37 -10.53 -9.86 -13.38
CA LEU A 37 -10.75 -11.01 -12.51
C LEU A 37 -9.45 -11.81 -12.33
N LEU A 38 -8.68 -12.06 -13.39
CA LEU A 38 -7.39 -12.76 -13.28
C LEU A 38 -6.41 -11.98 -12.40
N VAL A 39 -6.30 -10.65 -12.57
CA VAL A 39 -5.48 -9.79 -11.71
C VAL A 39 -5.95 -9.86 -10.26
N ARG A 40 -7.27 -9.83 -10.01
CA ARG A 40 -7.84 -9.96 -8.67
C ARG A 40 -7.46 -11.28 -8.02
N VAL A 41 -7.67 -12.39 -8.74
CA VAL A 41 -7.39 -13.73 -8.23
C VAL A 41 -5.90 -13.90 -7.99
N HIS A 42 -5.04 -13.45 -8.90
CA HIS A 42 -3.59 -13.44 -8.71
C HIS A 42 -3.16 -12.61 -7.49
N SER A 43 -3.65 -11.38 -7.35
CA SER A 43 -3.33 -10.52 -6.20
C SER A 43 -3.85 -11.10 -4.88
N GLN A 44 -5.01 -11.75 -4.88
CA GLN A 44 -5.52 -12.48 -3.73
C GLN A 44 -4.62 -13.69 -3.40
N HIS A 45 -4.16 -14.44 -4.40
CA HIS A 45 -3.20 -15.53 -4.20
C HIS A 45 -1.86 -15.03 -3.72
N GLU A 46 -1.28 -13.95 -4.28
CA GLU A 46 -0.05 -13.35 -3.77
C GLU A 46 -0.22 -12.82 -2.35
N SER A 47 -1.34 -12.17 -2.04
CA SER A 47 -1.63 -11.71 -0.68
C SER A 47 -1.79 -12.90 0.27
N GLN A 48 -2.45 -13.97 -0.17
CA GLN A 48 -2.60 -15.22 0.59
C GLN A 48 -1.35 -16.08 0.62
N ALA A 49 -0.40 -15.92 -0.30
CA ALA A 49 0.89 -16.62 -0.35
C ALA A 49 1.95 -15.84 0.43
N ALA A 50 1.88 -14.52 0.44
CA ALA A 50 2.57 -13.65 1.38
C ALA A 50 2.04 -13.85 2.81
N LEU A 51 0.77 -14.27 2.94
CA LEU A 51 0.14 -14.79 4.16
C LEU A 51 0.12 -16.33 4.23
N GLY A 52 0.80 -17.01 3.30
CA GLY A 52 0.71 -18.46 3.14
C GLY A 52 1.85 -19.12 3.90
N PRO A 53 1.66 -20.35 4.41
CA PRO A 53 2.77 -21.08 5.00
C PRO A 53 3.83 -21.26 3.92
N VAL A 54 5.02 -20.73 4.18
CA VAL A 54 6.21 -21.01 3.39
C VAL A 54 6.33 -22.53 3.32
N GLU A 55 6.45 -23.08 2.12
CA GLU A 55 6.45 -24.52 1.90
C GLU A 55 7.60 -25.16 2.69
N ILE A 56 7.26 -25.86 3.78
CA ILE A 56 8.25 -26.46 4.67
C ILE A 56 8.85 -27.65 3.92
N SER A 57 10.12 -27.54 3.54
CA SER A 57 10.84 -28.63 2.89
C SER A 57 11.08 -29.79 3.86
N LEU A 58 10.65 -30.99 3.48
CA LEU A 58 10.93 -32.22 4.24
C LEU A 58 12.44 -32.40 4.48
N GLY A 59 13.28 -32.07 3.49
CA GLY A 59 14.74 -32.19 3.61
C GLY A 59 15.34 -31.30 4.70
N LYS A 60 14.81 -30.09 4.88
CA LYS A 60 15.23 -29.20 5.98
C LYS A 60 14.79 -29.75 7.34
N VAL A 61 13.56 -30.26 7.42
CA VAL A 61 13.04 -30.91 8.64
C VAL A 61 13.86 -32.14 9.03
N GLN A 62 14.26 -32.97 8.04
CA GLN A 62 15.11 -34.14 8.26
C GLN A 62 16.49 -33.80 8.85
N GLY A 63 16.99 -32.57 8.62
CA GLY A 63 18.21 -32.08 9.26
C GLY A 63 18.10 -31.97 10.79
N PHE A 64 16.88 -31.83 11.32
CA PHE A 64 16.62 -31.71 12.76
C PHE A 64 15.92 -32.95 13.35
N LEU A 65 15.10 -33.65 12.55
CA LEU A 65 14.39 -34.88 12.90
C LEU A 65 14.61 -35.92 11.78
N PRO A 66 15.69 -36.72 11.82
CA PRO A 66 16.04 -37.66 10.75
C PRO A 66 14.96 -38.71 10.45
N GLU A 67 14.13 -39.06 11.42
CA GLU A 67 13.00 -40.00 11.24
C GLU A 67 11.82 -39.42 10.44
N ALA A 68 11.83 -38.12 10.10
CA ALA A 68 10.78 -37.49 9.31
C ALA A 68 10.70 -38.08 7.90
N SER A 69 9.51 -38.57 7.51
CA SER A 69 9.24 -39.11 6.17
C SER A 69 8.15 -38.35 5.41
N SER A 70 7.23 -37.68 6.11
CA SER A 70 6.19 -36.87 5.48
C SER A 70 5.77 -35.70 6.36
N LEU A 71 5.32 -34.63 5.70
CA LEU A 71 4.74 -33.45 6.32
C LEU A 71 3.26 -33.38 5.92
N VAL A 72 2.41 -33.16 6.91
CA VAL A 72 0.95 -33.02 6.72
C VAL A 72 0.56 -31.69 7.34
N ALA A 73 -0.16 -30.83 6.61
CA ALA A 73 -0.62 -29.55 7.15
C ALA A 73 -1.32 -29.75 8.50
N ALA A 74 -0.95 -28.93 9.50
CA ALA A 74 -1.53 -29.04 10.82
C ALA A 74 -2.98 -28.54 10.81
N SER A 75 -3.87 -29.26 11.51
CA SER A 75 -5.31 -28.98 11.50
C SER A 75 -5.73 -27.93 12.55
N ASP A 76 -4.91 -27.70 13.56
CA ASP A 76 -5.20 -26.94 14.77
C ASP A 76 -4.19 -25.80 15.03
N ARG A 77 -3.18 -25.64 14.19
CA ARG A 77 -2.13 -24.61 14.29
C ARG A 77 -1.53 -24.29 12.93
N GLU A 78 -0.78 -23.20 12.85
CA GLU A 78 0.03 -22.92 11.66
C GLU A 78 1.19 -23.91 11.52
N GLY A 79 1.54 -24.22 10.26
CA GLY A 79 2.63 -25.15 9.93
C GLY A 79 2.16 -26.57 9.58
N ALA A 80 3.04 -27.54 9.80
CA ALA A 80 2.85 -28.93 9.39
C ALA A 80 3.23 -29.92 10.50
N TYR A 81 2.43 -30.97 10.66
CA TYR A 81 2.78 -32.15 11.43
C TYR A 81 3.79 -33.03 10.71
N ILE A 82 4.79 -33.48 11.47
CA ILE A 82 5.88 -34.33 10.99
C ILE A 82 5.54 -35.78 11.34
N HIS A 83 5.52 -36.65 10.33
CA HIS A 83 5.26 -38.08 10.50
C HIS A 83 6.47 -38.90 10.09
N ASN A 84 6.69 -40.02 10.78
CA ASN A 84 7.70 -41.00 10.41
C ASN A 84 7.18 -42.02 9.39
N ALA A 85 8.05 -42.92 8.93
CA ALA A 85 7.71 -43.91 7.90
C ALA A 85 6.56 -44.86 8.28
N ALA A 86 6.27 -45.01 9.57
CA ALA A 86 5.15 -45.79 10.10
C ALA A 86 3.84 -44.98 10.18
N GLY A 87 3.83 -43.71 9.76
CA GLY A 87 2.68 -42.82 9.85
C GLY A 87 2.42 -42.26 11.26
N LYS A 88 3.35 -42.43 12.21
CA LYS A 88 3.23 -41.87 13.56
C LYS A 88 3.72 -40.42 13.58
N ARG A 89 2.95 -39.52 14.22
CA ARG A 89 3.39 -38.14 14.46
C ARG A 89 4.61 -38.13 15.39
N VAL A 90 5.69 -37.51 14.94
CA VAL A 90 6.97 -37.37 15.66
C VAL A 90 7.31 -35.91 15.99
N GLY A 91 6.52 -34.95 15.49
CA GLY A 91 6.69 -33.54 15.79
C GLY A 91 5.82 -32.64 14.92
N TRP A 92 6.18 -31.37 14.87
CA TRP A 92 5.59 -30.36 14.00
C TRP A 92 6.64 -29.30 13.62
N ALA A 93 6.42 -28.63 12.51
CA ALA A 93 7.27 -27.56 12.01
C ALA A 93 6.43 -26.35 11.60
N VAL A 94 6.97 -25.16 11.77
CA VAL A 94 6.30 -23.88 11.43
C VAL A 94 7.33 -22.87 10.95
N THR A 95 6.90 -21.88 10.16
CA THR A 95 7.74 -20.75 9.76
C THR A 95 7.31 -19.47 10.47
N THR A 96 8.25 -18.58 10.76
CA THR A 96 7.92 -17.31 11.45
C THR A 96 7.08 -16.37 10.60
N LEU A 97 7.14 -16.47 9.27
CA LEU A 97 6.22 -15.74 8.39
C LEU A 97 5.00 -16.60 8.02
N PRO A 98 3.80 -15.99 7.94
CA PRO A 98 3.53 -14.54 8.02
C PRO A 98 3.33 -13.96 9.43
N THR A 99 3.25 -14.79 10.47
CA THR A 99 2.84 -14.40 11.83
C THR A 99 3.72 -13.31 12.46
N ALA A 100 5.03 -13.34 12.21
CA ALA A 100 6.00 -12.35 12.66
C ALA A 100 6.35 -11.30 11.58
N SER A 101 5.51 -11.10 10.56
CA SER A 101 5.77 -10.12 9.48
C SER A 101 5.94 -8.68 9.95
N ASN A 102 5.34 -8.35 11.09
CA ASN A 102 5.45 -7.04 11.72
C ASN A 102 6.64 -6.93 12.68
N ILE A 103 7.45 -7.97 12.87
CA ILE A 103 8.65 -7.91 13.70
C ILE A 103 9.85 -7.61 12.80
N ILE A 104 10.34 -6.38 12.89
CA ILE A 104 11.38 -5.84 12.01
C ILE A 104 12.72 -5.87 12.72
N GLY A 105 13.76 -6.40 12.06
CA GLY A 105 15.14 -6.32 12.53
C GLY A 105 15.73 -4.92 12.32
N PHE A 106 16.91 -4.83 11.69
CA PHE A 106 17.48 -3.52 11.36
C PHE A 106 16.78 -2.89 10.15
N SER A 107 16.40 -3.66 9.13
CA SER A 107 15.69 -3.14 7.94
C SER A 107 14.46 -3.93 7.50
N GLY A 108 14.29 -5.17 7.95
CA GLY A 108 13.16 -6.00 7.52
C GLY A 108 12.95 -7.25 8.37
N PRO A 109 11.85 -7.99 8.14
CA PRO A 109 11.57 -9.22 8.86
C PRO A 109 12.46 -10.39 8.39
N THR A 110 12.66 -11.36 9.27
CA THR A 110 13.40 -12.59 8.99
C THR A 110 12.49 -13.82 9.10
N ASN A 111 12.46 -14.62 8.04
CA ASN A 111 11.72 -15.87 7.99
C ASN A 111 12.59 -17.02 8.47
N SER A 112 12.16 -17.71 9.51
CA SER A 112 12.85 -18.85 10.09
C SER A 112 11.94 -20.07 10.18
N LEU A 113 12.46 -21.24 9.86
CA LEU A 113 11.86 -22.54 10.15
C LEU A 113 12.12 -22.91 11.60
N ILE A 114 11.11 -23.40 12.28
CA ILE A 114 11.17 -23.92 13.65
C ILE A 114 10.69 -25.38 13.60
N VAL A 115 11.49 -26.30 14.14
CA VAL A 115 11.14 -27.73 14.22
C VAL A 115 11.02 -28.14 15.67
N VAL A 116 9.86 -28.68 16.03
CA VAL A 116 9.50 -29.11 17.38
C VAL A 116 9.15 -30.60 17.34
N ASP A 117 9.60 -31.37 18.32
CA ASP A 117 9.31 -32.80 18.39
C ASP A 117 7.96 -33.12 19.07
N ALA A 118 7.70 -34.41 19.28
CA ALA A 118 6.50 -34.90 19.96
C ALA A 118 6.44 -34.56 21.46
N ASP A 119 7.58 -34.28 22.09
CA ASP A 119 7.70 -33.91 23.51
C ASP A 119 7.63 -32.37 23.71
N ASN A 120 7.19 -31.65 22.67
CA ASN A 120 7.09 -30.19 22.64
C ASN A 120 8.44 -29.48 22.84
N THR A 121 9.53 -30.10 22.41
CA THR A 121 10.89 -29.58 22.51
C THR A 121 11.40 -29.12 21.14
N ILE A 122 11.96 -27.90 21.08
CA ILE A 122 12.56 -27.35 19.87
C ILE A 122 13.82 -28.15 19.54
N ARG A 123 13.84 -28.78 18.37
CA ARG A 123 15.01 -29.50 17.84
C ARG A 123 15.93 -28.59 17.06
N GLY A 124 15.39 -27.56 16.41
CA GLY A 124 16.21 -26.52 15.83
C GLY A 124 15.43 -25.40 15.16
N VAL A 125 16.17 -24.34 14.85
CA VAL A 125 15.72 -23.17 14.11
C VAL A 125 16.68 -22.95 12.95
N GLU A 126 16.15 -22.67 11.76
CA GLU A 126 16.93 -22.37 10.56
C GLU A 126 16.39 -21.11 9.88
N ILE A 127 17.26 -20.17 9.53
CA ILE A 127 16.84 -18.99 8.75
C ILE A 127 16.62 -19.41 7.29
N LEU A 128 15.42 -19.17 6.77
CA LEU A 128 15.03 -19.50 5.39
C LEU A 128 15.30 -18.33 4.44
N SER A 129 14.92 -17.13 4.85
CA SER A 129 15.10 -15.88 4.10
C SER A 129 15.03 -14.69 5.03
N SER A 130 15.56 -13.54 4.61
CA SER A 130 15.50 -12.31 5.38
C SER A 130 15.39 -11.11 4.46
N LYS A 131 14.61 -10.12 4.87
CA LYS A 131 14.57 -8.78 4.27
C LYS A 131 15.43 -7.78 5.06
N ASP A 132 16.21 -8.26 6.03
CA ASP A 132 17.17 -7.44 6.75
C ASP A 132 18.45 -7.22 5.91
N THR A 133 19.30 -6.31 6.36
CA THR A 133 20.59 -6.03 5.72
C THR A 133 21.50 -7.28 5.66
N PRO A 134 22.14 -7.55 4.50
CA PRO A 134 22.96 -8.74 4.32
C PRO A 134 24.10 -8.88 5.35
N GLU A 135 24.71 -7.77 5.76
CA GLU A 135 25.84 -7.76 6.69
C GLU A 135 25.43 -8.17 8.12
N HIS A 136 24.32 -7.63 8.63
CA HIS A 136 23.80 -7.99 9.94
C HIS A 136 23.31 -9.45 9.95
N LEU A 137 22.65 -9.90 8.89
CA LEU A 137 22.28 -11.31 8.74
C LEU A 137 23.50 -12.23 8.73
N ALA A 138 24.55 -11.87 7.98
CA ALA A 138 25.77 -12.66 7.92
C ALA A 138 26.45 -12.77 9.29
N ALA A 139 26.43 -11.72 10.10
CA ALA A 139 26.92 -11.76 11.48
C ALA A 139 26.13 -12.76 12.34
N VAL A 140 24.79 -12.76 12.22
CA VAL A 140 23.92 -13.74 12.90
C VAL A 140 24.20 -15.18 12.44
N GLN A 141 24.35 -15.40 11.13
CA GLN A 141 24.64 -16.73 10.57
C GLN A 141 26.03 -17.25 10.98
N LYS A 142 27.03 -16.35 11.07
CA LYS A 142 28.38 -16.69 11.53
C LYS A 142 28.42 -17.07 13.01
N ALA A 143 27.52 -16.50 13.82
CA ALA A 143 27.33 -16.85 15.22
C ALA A 143 26.60 -18.20 15.36
N THR A 144 27.30 -19.32 15.10
CA THR A 144 26.71 -20.67 15.12
C THR A 144 26.04 -21.08 16.44
N TRP A 145 26.34 -20.39 17.54
CA TRP A 145 25.69 -20.57 18.85
C TRP A 145 24.28 -19.96 18.89
N PHE A 146 24.00 -18.93 18.08
CA PHE A 146 22.80 -18.10 18.18
C PHE A 146 21.52 -18.91 17.94
N LEU A 147 21.42 -19.67 16.85
CA LEU A 147 20.22 -20.49 16.61
C LEU A 147 20.18 -21.75 17.49
N LYS A 148 21.34 -22.21 18.00
CA LYS A 148 21.42 -23.37 18.91
C LYS A 148 20.86 -23.07 20.29
N GLN A 149 20.75 -21.80 20.69
CA GLN A 149 20.21 -21.44 21.99
C GLN A 149 18.73 -21.83 22.16
N PHE A 150 17.99 -21.97 21.04
CA PHE A 150 16.61 -22.45 21.05
C PHE A 150 16.51 -23.97 21.22
N THR A 151 17.52 -24.73 20.80
CA THR A 151 17.50 -26.20 20.86
C THR A 151 17.38 -26.68 22.31
N GLY A 152 16.46 -27.62 22.54
CA GLY A 152 16.20 -28.20 23.86
C GLY A 152 15.25 -27.39 24.74
N LYS A 153 14.75 -26.22 24.28
CA LYS A 153 13.71 -25.44 24.96
C LYS A 153 12.33 -25.83 24.47
N SER A 154 11.33 -25.67 25.30
CA SER A 154 9.92 -25.73 24.92
C SER A 154 9.39 -24.36 24.49
N PRO A 155 8.29 -24.29 23.71
CA PRO A 155 7.54 -23.06 23.48
C PRO A 155 7.22 -22.27 24.75
N GLU A 156 6.89 -22.97 25.83
CA GLU A 156 6.53 -22.38 27.14
C GLU A 156 7.75 -21.73 27.82
N ASP A 157 8.93 -22.34 27.71
CA ASP A 157 10.17 -21.75 28.23
C ASP A 157 10.47 -20.40 27.56
N LEU A 158 10.17 -20.26 26.27
CA LEU A 158 10.41 -19.03 25.51
C LEU A 158 9.43 -17.90 25.86
N GLY A 159 8.19 -18.25 26.25
CA GLY A 159 7.21 -17.29 26.76
C GLY A 159 7.52 -16.76 28.17
N GLY A 160 8.43 -17.40 28.90
CA GLY A 160 8.93 -16.92 30.19
C GLY A 160 10.10 -15.93 30.08
N GLN A 161 10.72 -15.56 31.21
CA GLN A 161 11.93 -14.71 31.25
C GLN A 161 13.22 -15.47 30.86
N THR A 162 13.12 -16.45 29.94
CA THR A 162 14.32 -17.16 29.48
C THR A 162 15.25 -16.17 28.80
N LYS A 163 16.43 -15.99 29.38
CA LYS A 163 17.44 -15.08 28.84
C LYS A 163 18.02 -15.68 27.56
N LEU A 164 17.75 -14.99 26.45
CA LEU A 164 18.29 -15.30 25.13
C LEU A 164 19.27 -14.20 24.75
N ASP A 165 20.44 -14.59 24.25
CA ASP A 165 21.53 -13.67 23.97
C ASP A 165 21.47 -13.21 22.50
N ALA A 166 21.63 -11.90 22.31
CA ALA A 166 21.72 -11.26 21.02
C ALA A 166 23.15 -11.31 20.44
N VAL A 167 23.28 -11.20 19.13
CA VAL A 167 24.57 -11.20 18.45
C VAL A 167 25.15 -9.78 18.42
N SER A 168 26.33 -9.60 19.00
CA SER A 168 27.05 -8.32 18.98
C SER A 168 27.27 -7.82 17.55
N GLY A 169 26.94 -6.57 17.29
CA GLY A 169 27.01 -5.97 15.95
C GLY A 169 25.87 -6.37 15.02
N ALA A 170 24.90 -7.18 15.47
CA ALA A 170 23.64 -7.49 14.80
C ALA A 170 22.48 -7.63 15.81
N THR A 171 22.50 -6.75 16.82
CA THR A 171 21.62 -6.84 17.99
C THR A 171 20.15 -6.74 17.60
N LEU A 172 19.76 -5.76 16.77
CA LEU A 172 18.36 -5.57 16.36
C LEU A 172 17.85 -6.75 15.52
N THR A 173 18.64 -7.23 14.56
CA THR A 173 18.32 -8.42 13.75
C THR A 173 18.15 -9.67 14.61
N SER A 174 19.05 -9.91 15.56
CA SER A 174 18.99 -11.09 16.44
C SER A 174 17.83 -11.03 17.43
N LEU A 175 17.56 -9.87 18.05
CA LEU A 175 16.39 -9.69 18.91
C LEU A 175 15.07 -9.86 18.13
N ALA A 176 15.00 -9.36 16.90
CA ALA A 176 13.83 -9.57 16.03
C ALA A 176 13.62 -11.06 15.69
N ILE A 177 14.69 -11.83 15.48
CA ILE A 177 14.58 -13.28 15.28
C ILE A 177 14.08 -13.98 16.55
N ILE A 178 14.61 -13.61 17.72
CA ILE A 178 14.16 -14.13 19.02
C ILE A 178 12.67 -13.86 19.25
N GLU A 179 12.24 -12.62 19.03
CA GLU A 179 10.85 -12.17 19.16
C GLU A 179 9.95 -12.91 18.16
N SER A 180 10.40 -13.06 16.91
CA SER A 180 9.67 -13.78 15.86
C SER A 180 9.45 -15.24 16.20
N VAL A 181 10.49 -15.94 16.68
CA VAL A 181 10.40 -17.35 17.08
C VAL A 181 9.44 -17.52 18.24
N THR A 182 9.58 -16.68 19.28
CA THR A 182 8.75 -16.75 20.49
C THR A 182 7.27 -16.48 20.17
N LYS A 183 6.99 -15.44 19.38
CA LYS A 183 5.62 -15.10 18.93
C LYS A 183 4.98 -16.20 18.11
N THR A 184 5.74 -16.78 17.17
CA THR A 184 5.23 -17.83 16.27
C THR A 184 4.86 -19.10 17.02
N LEU A 185 5.52 -19.38 18.14
CA LEU A 185 5.21 -20.52 19.00
C LEU A 185 4.00 -20.29 19.93
N GLY A 186 3.28 -19.17 19.77
CA GLY A 186 2.04 -18.88 20.47
C GLY A 186 2.22 -18.21 21.84
N SER A 187 3.44 -17.80 22.19
CA SER A 187 3.71 -16.99 23.38
C SER A 187 3.69 -15.51 23.03
N ASP A 188 3.19 -14.66 23.93
CA ASP A 188 3.32 -13.20 23.77
C ASP A 188 4.73 -12.81 24.22
N PRO A 189 5.64 -12.42 23.30
CA PRO A 189 7.03 -12.18 23.67
C PRO A 189 7.14 -10.96 24.59
N PRO A 190 8.01 -10.99 25.62
CA PRO A 190 8.37 -9.77 26.32
C PRO A 190 9.06 -8.81 25.35
N ASN A 191 9.08 -7.52 25.68
CA ASN A 191 9.88 -6.58 24.90
C ASN A 191 11.37 -6.86 25.08
N TYR A 192 11.98 -7.53 24.10
CA TYR A 192 13.40 -7.87 24.14
C TYR A 192 14.34 -6.68 23.86
N ARG A 193 13.85 -5.60 23.24
CA ARG A 193 14.66 -4.39 22.96
C ARG A 193 14.75 -3.50 24.20
N PHE A 194 13.62 -3.25 24.86
CA PHE A 194 13.52 -2.39 26.03
C PHE A 194 12.80 -3.11 27.18
N PRO A 195 13.46 -4.12 27.80
CA PRO A 195 12.82 -5.00 28.78
C PRO A 195 12.56 -4.36 30.14
N LYS A 196 13.10 -3.16 30.40
CA LYS A 196 12.94 -2.48 31.69
C LYS A 196 11.64 -1.68 31.75
N ASP A 197 10.78 -2.04 32.70
CA ASP A 197 9.56 -1.29 33.00
C ASP A 197 9.87 0.11 33.57
N ILE A 198 8.90 1.01 33.48
CA ILE A 198 8.97 2.37 34.07
C ILE A 198 9.04 2.23 35.60
N THR A 199 10.00 2.90 36.23
CA THR A 199 10.14 2.87 37.69
C THR A 199 9.54 4.11 38.35
N LEU A 200 9.22 4.00 39.65
CA LEU A 200 8.69 5.12 40.42
C LEU A 200 9.73 6.25 40.52
N GLU A 201 11.01 5.91 40.60
CA GLU A 201 12.10 6.88 40.68
C GLU A 201 12.16 7.75 39.42
N GLU A 202 12.06 7.15 38.22
CA GLU A 202 12.05 7.89 36.95
C GLU A 202 10.87 8.87 36.88
N VAL A 203 9.68 8.45 37.36
CA VAL A 203 8.50 9.32 37.38
C VAL A 203 8.63 10.39 38.47
N ALA A 204 9.22 10.08 39.62
CA ALA A 204 9.38 10.99 40.75
C ALA A 204 10.37 12.13 40.46
N GLU A 205 11.32 11.95 39.54
CA GLU A 205 12.17 13.04 39.04
C GLU A 205 11.36 14.15 38.35
N ILE A 206 10.24 13.79 37.71
CA ILE A 206 9.35 14.73 37.01
C ILE A 206 8.17 15.17 37.91
N LEU A 207 7.65 14.24 38.71
CA LEU A 207 6.54 14.42 39.65
C LEU A 207 6.99 14.03 41.07
N PRO A 208 7.61 14.94 41.85
CA PRO A 208 8.16 14.62 43.18
C PRO A 208 7.14 14.07 44.19
N GLU A 209 5.85 14.33 43.96
CA GLU A 209 4.74 13.84 44.78
C GLU A 209 4.36 12.38 44.48
N ALA A 210 4.88 11.77 43.40
CA ALA A 210 4.58 10.39 43.03
C ALA A 210 5.02 9.41 44.11
N LYS A 211 4.10 8.57 44.58
CA LYS A 211 4.34 7.49 45.55
C LYS A 211 3.93 6.11 45.06
N GLN A 212 3.05 6.03 44.06
CA GLN A 212 2.59 4.77 43.53
C GLN A 212 2.31 4.87 42.04
N LEU A 213 2.65 3.82 41.30
CA LEU A 213 2.31 3.62 39.90
C LEU A 213 1.32 2.46 39.79
N VAL A 214 0.19 2.69 39.12
CA VAL A 214 -0.86 1.68 38.92
C VAL A 214 -1.08 1.48 37.44
N ALA A 215 -0.91 0.25 36.95
CA ALA A 215 -1.13 -0.06 35.54
C ALA A 215 -2.60 0.18 35.15
N LYS A 216 -2.80 0.93 34.06
CA LYS A 216 -4.13 1.15 33.49
C LYS A 216 -4.55 -0.07 32.70
N THR A 217 -5.85 -0.35 32.72
CA THR A 217 -6.44 -1.37 31.86
C THR A 217 -6.47 -0.92 30.41
N SER A 218 -6.57 0.39 30.17
CA SER A 218 -6.50 1.01 28.84
C SER A 218 -6.03 2.48 28.92
N PRO A 219 -5.16 2.93 28.00
CA PRO A 219 -4.42 2.11 27.03
C PRO A 219 -3.46 1.15 27.74
N HIS A 220 -3.19 0.00 27.14
CA HIS A 220 -2.21 -0.94 27.68
C HIS A 220 -0.81 -0.31 27.73
N GLY A 221 -0.06 -0.59 28.81
CA GLY A 221 1.26 -0.02 29.04
C GLY A 221 1.28 1.37 29.67
N TRP A 222 0.12 2.00 29.88
CA TRP A 222 0.03 3.25 30.65
C TRP A 222 -0.03 2.97 32.15
N LEU A 223 0.56 3.88 32.91
CA LEU A 223 0.55 3.90 34.37
C LEU A 223 -0.17 5.16 34.86
N GLU A 224 -1.11 5.00 35.78
CA GLU A 224 -1.65 6.09 36.58
C GLU A 224 -0.68 6.39 37.75
N VAL A 225 -0.39 7.66 37.96
CA VAL A 225 0.55 8.14 38.98
C VAL A 225 -0.26 8.69 40.15
N LEU A 226 -0.04 8.14 41.34
CA LEU A 226 -0.75 8.53 42.57
C LEU A 226 0.19 9.17 43.60
N ASP A 227 -0.33 10.12 44.37
CA ASP A 227 0.34 10.70 45.55
C ASP A 227 0.25 9.78 46.80
N ALA A 228 0.74 10.28 47.95
CA ALA A 228 0.75 9.52 49.20
C ALA A 228 -0.66 9.21 49.73
N GLU A 229 -1.63 10.05 49.39
CA GLU A 229 -3.03 9.95 49.76
C GLU A 229 -3.85 9.10 48.77
N GLY A 230 -3.23 8.62 47.69
CA GLY A 230 -3.86 7.80 46.66
C GLY A 230 -4.66 8.58 45.63
N LYS A 231 -4.46 9.90 45.52
CA LYS A 231 -5.11 10.75 44.53
C LYS A 231 -4.30 10.75 43.22
N PRO A 232 -4.98 10.71 42.05
CA PRO A 232 -4.30 10.77 40.76
C PRO A 232 -3.69 12.14 40.53
N ILE A 233 -2.39 12.16 40.23
CA ILE A 233 -1.60 13.37 39.96
C ILE A 233 -1.04 13.42 38.53
N GLY A 234 -1.19 12.34 37.76
CA GLY A 234 -0.82 12.28 36.35
C GLY A 234 -0.84 10.88 35.77
N THR A 235 -0.30 10.73 34.56
CA THR A 235 -0.10 9.44 33.90
C THR A 235 1.30 9.35 33.31
N ALA A 236 1.89 8.16 33.34
CA ALA A 236 3.18 7.88 32.71
C ALA A 236 3.05 6.76 31.69
N TRP A 237 3.70 6.90 30.55
CA TRP A 237 3.78 5.88 29.50
C TRP A 237 5.12 6.01 28.78
N ARG A 238 5.46 5.05 27.94
CA ARG A 238 6.71 5.08 27.17
C ARG A 238 6.49 4.79 25.69
N THR A 239 7.47 5.16 24.87
CA THR A 239 7.38 4.99 23.40
C THR A 239 7.46 3.52 22.99
N SER A 240 8.15 2.70 23.78
CA SER A 240 8.23 1.27 23.59
C SER A 240 6.98 0.52 24.08
N PRO A 241 6.46 -0.52 23.40
CA PRO A 241 6.98 -1.13 22.16
C PRO A 241 6.54 -0.43 20.87
N GLN A 242 5.62 0.53 20.95
CA GLN A 242 4.91 1.05 19.77
C GLN A 242 5.82 1.73 18.74
N ALA A 243 6.94 2.31 19.19
CA ALA A 243 7.91 2.99 18.34
C ALA A 243 9.23 2.24 18.17
N ASP A 244 9.34 0.97 18.58
CA ASP A 244 10.59 0.19 18.55
C ASP A 244 11.15 -0.02 17.14
N GLN A 245 10.32 0.15 16.11
CA GLN A 245 10.70 0.06 14.70
C GLN A 245 11.26 1.37 14.14
N HIS A 246 11.10 2.47 14.87
CA HIS A 246 11.61 3.77 14.46
C HIS A 246 13.09 3.87 14.84
N VAL A 247 13.95 3.73 13.84
CA VAL A 247 15.41 3.79 14.00
C VAL A 247 15.90 5.24 13.90
N GLY A 248 16.69 5.65 14.88
CA GLY A 248 17.38 6.93 14.93
C GLY A 248 18.70 6.91 14.17
N TYR A 249 19.79 7.35 14.83
CA TYR A 249 21.10 7.39 14.18
C TYR A 249 21.68 5.99 13.94
N GLN A 250 21.51 5.08 14.91
CA GLN A 250 21.93 3.67 14.82
C GLN A 250 20.87 2.69 15.30
N GLY A 251 19.90 3.13 16.11
CA GLY A 251 18.85 2.24 16.61
C GLY A 251 17.66 2.99 17.21
N PRO A 252 16.65 2.25 17.68
CA PRO A 252 15.49 2.84 18.33
C PRO A 252 15.83 3.41 19.72
N SER A 253 14.93 4.24 20.22
CA SER A 253 15.03 4.87 21.54
C SER A 253 13.72 4.75 22.32
N ASP A 254 13.81 4.35 23.58
CA ASP A 254 12.71 4.35 24.55
C ASP A 254 12.67 5.69 25.28
N VAL A 255 11.52 6.36 25.25
CA VAL A 255 11.32 7.67 25.85
C VAL A 255 10.17 7.56 26.85
N LEU A 256 10.44 7.96 28.09
CA LEU A 256 9.42 8.14 29.12
C LEU A 256 8.62 9.39 28.79
N VAL A 257 7.31 9.33 28.88
CA VAL A 257 6.41 10.47 28.75
C VAL A 257 5.54 10.55 29.99
N VAL A 258 5.58 11.69 30.67
CA VAL A 258 4.76 11.95 31.85
C VAL A 258 3.80 13.09 31.54
N MET A 259 2.52 12.84 31.79
CA MET A 259 1.43 13.78 31.57
C MET A 259 0.79 14.19 32.90
N ASP A 260 0.28 15.40 32.95
CA ASP A 260 -0.51 15.90 34.07
C ASP A 260 -1.94 15.31 34.10
N THR A 261 -2.73 15.71 35.10
CA THR A 261 -4.12 15.27 35.27
C THR A 261 -5.07 15.77 34.17
N GLU A 262 -4.68 16.78 33.38
CA GLU A 262 -5.43 17.26 32.22
C GLU A 262 -5.06 16.52 30.94
N GLY A 263 -4.10 15.59 31.00
CA GLY A 263 -3.61 14.83 29.85
C GLY A 263 -2.63 15.62 28.96
N LYS A 264 -1.98 16.66 29.50
CA LYS A 264 -0.95 17.43 28.82
C LYS A 264 0.44 16.93 29.23
N LEU A 265 1.37 16.89 28.27
CA LEU A 265 2.76 16.50 28.51
C LEU A 265 3.42 17.48 29.48
N LYS A 266 3.90 16.95 30.62
CA LYS A 266 4.67 17.70 31.60
C LYS A 266 6.17 17.63 31.28
N ALA A 267 6.66 16.43 30.99
CA ALA A 267 8.01 16.20 30.51
C ALA A 267 8.11 14.88 29.76
N ALA A 268 9.17 14.73 28.98
CA ALA A 268 9.59 13.45 28.45
C ALA A 268 11.11 13.30 28.59
N THR A 269 11.58 12.07 28.76
CA THR A 269 12.99 11.79 29.07
C THR A 269 13.47 10.55 28.35
N LEU A 270 14.64 10.63 27.71
CA LEU A 270 15.25 9.51 27.02
C LEU A 270 15.71 8.46 28.04
N ARG A 271 15.08 7.28 28.01
CA ARG A 271 15.40 6.14 28.88
C ARG A 271 16.57 5.36 28.29
N GLU A 272 16.31 4.26 27.61
CA GLU A 272 17.29 3.43 26.94
C GLU A 272 17.33 3.74 25.44
N SER A 273 18.49 3.59 24.81
CA SER A 273 18.64 3.83 23.38
C SER A 273 19.70 2.91 22.80
N TYR A 274 19.48 2.52 21.54
CA TYR A 274 20.44 1.79 20.71
C TYR A 274 21.31 2.71 19.86
N ASP A 275 21.15 4.04 19.99
CA ASP A 275 22.12 4.98 19.46
C ASP A 275 23.42 4.95 20.29
N ASN A 276 24.54 5.32 19.66
CA ASN A 276 25.84 5.29 20.34
C ASN A 276 26.10 6.56 21.16
N GLU A 277 26.96 6.41 22.16
CA GLU A 277 27.57 7.56 22.83
C GLU A 277 28.54 8.30 21.89
N PRO A 278 28.70 9.63 22.03
CA PRO A 278 28.14 10.50 23.08
C PRO A 278 26.75 11.07 22.77
N TYR A 279 26.09 10.65 21.68
CA TYR A 279 24.84 11.28 21.21
C TYR A 279 23.70 11.10 22.20
N VAL A 280 23.55 9.90 22.76
CA VAL A 280 22.55 9.60 23.79
C VAL A 280 22.75 10.49 25.02
N ARG A 281 23.99 10.61 25.50
CA ARG A 281 24.31 11.53 26.61
C ARG A 281 23.97 12.98 26.28
N TYR A 282 24.30 13.47 25.08
CA TYR A 282 23.95 14.85 24.70
C TYR A 282 22.44 15.09 24.78
N VAL A 283 21.62 14.14 24.33
CA VAL A 283 20.16 14.27 24.45
C VAL A 283 19.68 14.23 25.90
N ARG A 284 20.32 13.45 26.78
CA ARG A 284 19.98 13.39 28.21
C ARG A 284 20.39 14.63 29.00
N GLU A 285 21.52 15.24 28.64
CA GLU A 285 22.09 16.40 29.33
C GLU A 285 21.53 17.73 28.81
N ASP A 286 20.88 17.73 27.63
CA ASP A 286 20.31 18.93 27.02
C ASP A 286 18.95 19.27 27.63
N TRP A 287 18.86 20.46 28.22
CA TRP A 287 17.66 20.97 28.88
C TRP A 287 16.48 21.18 27.92
N SER A 288 16.74 21.42 26.63
CA SER A 288 15.71 21.72 25.64
C SER A 288 14.96 20.49 25.13
N PHE A 289 15.51 19.29 25.35
CA PHE A 289 14.85 18.05 24.93
C PHE A 289 13.95 17.47 26.04
N PRO A 290 12.64 17.27 25.79
CA PRO A 290 11.79 17.88 24.76
C PRO A 290 10.88 18.95 25.38
N GLU A 291 11.46 19.98 25.99
CA GLU A 291 10.71 21.09 26.62
C GLU A 291 9.74 21.76 25.63
N TYR A 292 10.09 21.78 24.34
CA TYR A 292 9.24 22.30 23.27
C TYR A 292 7.93 21.51 23.05
N LEU A 293 7.79 20.30 23.61
CA LEU A 293 6.53 19.55 23.61
C LEU A 293 5.68 19.79 24.87
N ALA A 294 6.17 20.57 25.83
CA ALA A 294 5.44 20.82 27.07
C ALA A 294 4.05 21.42 26.77
N GLY A 295 3.04 20.88 27.46
CA GLY A 295 1.64 21.27 27.28
C GLY A 295 0.91 20.57 26.13
N TYR A 296 1.59 19.77 25.30
CA TYR A 296 0.93 19.04 24.21
C TYR A 296 0.07 17.91 24.76
N GLY A 297 -1.18 17.81 24.31
CA GLY A 297 -2.04 16.66 24.58
C GLY A 297 -1.75 15.47 23.66
N LEU A 298 -2.32 14.30 24.00
CA LEU A 298 -2.15 13.06 23.21
C LEU A 298 -2.48 13.24 21.72
N ASP A 299 -3.57 13.96 21.41
CA ASP A 299 -4.00 14.21 20.03
C ASP A 299 -3.02 15.08 19.23
N GLN A 300 -2.31 16.00 19.90
CA GLN A 300 -1.30 16.85 19.27
C GLN A 300 -0.02 16.04 19.04
N LEU A 301 0.40 15.26 20.05
CA LEU A 301 1.54 14.35 19.92
C LEU A 301 1.33 13.32 18.80
N ALA A 302 0.13 12.74 18.69
CA ALA A 302 -0.19 11.75 17.65
C ALA A 302 -0.12 12.31 16.21
N LYS A 303 -0.20 13.64 16.05
CA LYS A 303 -0.12 14.33 14.75
C LYS A 303 1.24 15.01 14.55
N LEU A 304 2.19 14.77 15.45
CA LEU A 304 3.48 15.42 15.43
C LEU A 304 4.28 14.98 14.20
N ASP A 305 4.59 15.93 13.32
CA ASP A 305 5.58 15.77 12.27
C ASP A 305 6.78 16.66 12.61
N VAL A 306 7.92 16.02 12.89
CA VAL A 306 9.15 16.70 13.31
C VAL A 306 9.68 17.65 12.23
N LYS A 307 9.44 17.35 10.94
CA LYS A 307 9.87 18.19 9.82
C LYS A 307 8.96 19.40 9.63
N GLU A 308 7.65 19.21 9.75
CA GLU A 308 6.69 20.33 9.61
C GLU A 308 6.70 21.25 10.82
N ALA A 309 6.95 20.71 12.01
CA ALA A 309 7.03 21.48 13.25
C ALA A 309 8.37 22.23 13.42
N GLU A 310 9.28 22.14 12.43
CA GLU A 310 10.62 22.77 12.45
C GLU A 310 11.37 22.52 13.77
N ILE A 311 11.22 21.33 14.35
CA ILE A 311 11.79 21.01 15.67
C ILE A 311 13.31 20.93 15.53
N GLU A 312 13.99 21.91 16.13
CA GLU A 312 15.44 21.90 16.25
C GLU A 312 15.87 20.71 17.12
N GLY A 313 16.84 19.94 16.62
CA GLY A 313 17.43 18.84 17.38
C GLY A 313 18.56 19.33 18.28
N VAL A 314 18.91 18.51 19.27
CA VAL A 314 20.03 18.77 20.18
C VAL A 314 21.33 18.90 19.39
N SER A 315 22.13 19.92 19.71
CA SER A 315 23.39 20.21 19.01
C SER A 315 24.35 19.02 19.12
N GLY A 316 24.82 18.51 17.98
CA GLY A 316 25.68 17.33 17.93
C GLY A 316 24.96 15.99 18.08
N ALA A 317 23.67 15.96 18.40
CA ALA A 317 22.82 14.75 18.50
C ALA A 317 21.45 14.95 17.82
N THR A 318 21.44 15.69 16.71
CA THR A 318 20.21 16.10 16.02
C THR A 318 19.38 14.90 15.57
N MET A 319 20.01 13.87 14.98
CA MET A 319 19.29 12.68 14.52
C MET A 319 18.68 11.88 15.66
N THR A 320 19.43 11.67 16.75
CA THR A 320 18.97 10.95 17.95
C THR A 320 17.81 11.68 18.63
N SER A 321 17.94 12.98 18.85
CA SER A 321 16.89 13.80 19.48
C SER A 321 15.62 13.85 18.62
N GLN A 322 15.74 14.15 17.32
CA GLN A 322 14.59 14.18 16.41
C GLN A 322 13.90 12.82 16.30
N SER A 323 14.67 11.73 16.29
CA SER A 323 14.11 10.37 16.27
C SER A 323 13.39 10.04 17.56
N ALA A 324 13.95 10.40 18.73
CA ALA A 324 13.29 10.23 20.02
C ALA A 324 11.96 11.02 20.08
N THR A 325 11.93 12.24 19.55
CA THR A 325 10.71 13.05 19.41
C THR A 325 9.69 12.38 18.49
N GLN A 326 10.14 11.86 17.35
CA GLN A 326 9.26 11.16 16.42
C GLN A 326 8.70 9.86 17.01
N ALA A 327 9.48 9.17 17.84
CA ALA A 327 9.03 8.00 18.59
C ALA A 327 7.88 8.33 19.54
N ILE A 328 7.89 9.50 20.21
CA ILE A 328 6.76 10.01 21.02
C ILE A 328 5.51 10.11 20.15
N GLY A 329 5.61 10.71 18.96
CA GLY A 329 4.47 10.87 18.07
C GLY A 329 3.91 9.54 17.54
N ILE A 330 4.79 8.60 17.16
CA ILE A 330 4.41 7.26 16.70
C ILE A 330 3.67 6.51 17.81
N ALA A 331 4.20 6.52 19.02
CA ALA A 331 3.58 5.87 20.16
C ALA A 331 2.25 6.53 20.55
N ALA A 332 2.18 7.87 20.59
CA ALA A 332 0.95 8.60 20.82
C ALA A 332 -0.14 8.24 19.80
N ALA A 333 0.22 8.13 18.51
CA ALA A 333 -0.71 7.72 17.45
C ALA A 333 -1.15 6.25 17.57
N ALA A 334 -0.31 5.37 18.11
CA ALA A 334 -0.68 4.00 18.41
C ALA A 334 -1.68 3.93 19.57
N TYR A 335 -1.39 4.58 20.71
CA TYR A 335 -2.30 4.62 21.86
C TYR A 335 -3.62 5.31 21.53
N GLN A 336 -3.60 6.38 20.72
CA GLN A 336 -4.83 7.03 20.27
C GLN A 336 -5.72 6.08 19.45
N ARG A 337 -5.11 5.25 18.58
CA ARG A 337 -5.85 4.24 17.81
C ARG A 337 -6.43 3.14 18.70
N GLU A 338 -5.68 2.70 19.71
CA GLU A 338 -6.15 1.72 20.70
C GLU A 338 -7.36 2.24 21.47
N MET A 339 -7.28 3.45 22.03
CA MET A 339 -8.42 4.09 22.72
C MET A 339 -9.64 4.27 21.81
N GLN A 340 -9.42 4.61 20.53
CA GLN A 340 -10.51 4.73 19.54
C GLN A 340 -11.10 3.36 19.15
N ALA A 341 -10.30 2.30 19.16
CA ALA A 341 -10.74 0.94 18.84
C ALA A 341 -11.60 0.37 19.98
N GLU A 342 -11.20 0.56 21.23
CA GLU A 342 -11.97 0.09 22.40
C GLU A 342 -13.28 0.85 22.61
N GLN A 343 -13.34 2.12 22.21
CA GLN A 343 -14.57 2.90 22.23
C GLN A 343 -15.57 2.49 21.13
N LYS A 344 -15.21 1.57 20.23
CA LYS A 344 -16.03 1.21 19.07
C LYS A 344 -16.33 -0.30 19.04
N PRO A 345 -17.59 -0.73 19.16
CA PRO A 345 -17.93 -2.12 18.88
C PRO A 345 -17.71 -2.43 17.40
N GLU A 346 -17.21 -3.64 17.17
CA GLU A 346 -16.94 -4.25 15.87
C GLU A 346 -18.10 -4.08 14.87
N ILE A 347 -17.73 -3.80 13.62
CA ILE A 347 -18.58 -3.66 12.42
C ILE A 347 -19.58 -2.48 12.44
N ALA A 348 -19.07 -1.26 12.59
CA ALA A 348 -19.80 -0.09 12.11
C ALA A 348 -19.80 -0.09 10.58
N LYS A 349 -20.97 -0.33 9.96
CA LYS A 349 -21.24 0.08 8.57
C LYS A 349 -20.72 1.50 8.40
N THR A 350 -19.66 1.68 7.63
CA THR A 350 -19.07 3.01 7.39
C THR A 350 -20.20 3.91 6.91
N PRO A 351 -20.59 4.97 7.64
CA PRO A 351 -21.59 5.88 7.13
C PRO A 351 -21.05 6.44 5.81
N VAL A 352 -21.90 6.46 4.79
CA VAL A 352 -21.56 7.07 3.50
C VAL A 352 -21.35 8.56 3.77
N THR A 353 -20.09 9.00 3.84
CA THR A 353 -19.77 10.41 4.06
C THR A 353 -19.82 11.13 2.73
N PHE A 354 -20.91 11.83 2.48
CA PHE A 354 -21.05 12.65 1.28
C PHE A 354 -20.33 13.97 1.49
N THR A 355 -19.19 14.16 0.81
CA THR A 355 -18.41 15.39 0.91
C THR A 355 -18.91 16.43 -0.08
N TRP A 356 -18.63 17.71 0.17
CA TRP A 356 -18.93 18.77 -0.80
C TRP A 356 -18.17 18.55 -2.13
N ARG A 357 -17.01 17.88 -2.10
CA ARG A 357 -16.24 17.50 -3.29
C ARG A 357 -17.02 16.48 -4.12
N ASP A 358 -17.69 15.51 -3.49
CA ASP A 358 -18.54 14.55 -4.21
C ASP A 358 -19.69 15.26 -4.93
N VAL A 359 -20.34 16.22 -4.27
CA VAL A 359 -21.39 17.06 -4.89
C VAL A 359 -20.83 17.79 -6.11
N ALA A 360 -19.68 18.45 -5.96
CA ALA A 360 -19.07 19.24 -7.03
C ALA A 360 -18.63 18.34 -8.21
N THR A 361 -18.04 17.18 -7.95
CA THR A 361 -17.70 16.19 -8.98
C THR A 361 -18.95 15.69 -9.70
N LEU A 362 -20.04 15.40 -9.00
CA LEU A 362 -21.31 15.01 -9.61
C LEU A 362 -21.90 16.12 -10.50
N LEU A 363 -21.83 17.38 -10.07
CA LEU A 363 -22.25 18.52 -10.90
C LEU A 363 -21.41 18.64 -12.18
N VAL A 364 -20.09 18.44 -12.10
CA VAL A 364 -19.21 18.41 -13.29
C VAL A 364 -19.59 17.25 -14.22
N ILE A 365 -19.89 16.06 -13.69
CA ILE A 365 -20.37 14.92 -14.47
C ILE A 365 -21.70 15.25 -15.16
N SER A 366 -22.67 15.81 -14.44
CA SER A 366 -23.96 16.23 -15.02
C SER A 366 -23.78 17.24 -16.14
N ALA A 367 -22.91 18.24 -15.95
CA ALA A 367 -22.58 19.22 -16.99
C ALA A 367 -21.88 18.57 -18.20
N ALA A 368 -20.93 17.65 -17.99
CA ALA A 368 -20.29 16.90 -19.07
C ALA A 368 -21.30 16.09 -19.88
N LEU A 369 -22.25 15.43 -19.21
CA LEU A 369 -23.31 14.67 -19.87
C LEU A 369 -24.25 15.59 -20.64
N ALA A 370 -24.67 16.71 -20.05
CA ALA A 370 -25.51 17.70 -20.73
C ALA A 370 -24.82 18.23 -22.01
N ILE A 371 -23.54 18.59 -21.92
CA ILE A 371 -22.74 19.03 -23.08
C ILE A 371 -22.63 17.91 -24.11
N ALA A 372 -22.32 16.68 -23.68
CA ALA A 372 -22.15 15.55 -24.57
C ALA A 372 -23.45 15.20 -25.33
N PHE A 373 -24.62 15.35 -24.69
CA PHE A 373 -25.93 14.95 -25.22
C PHE A 373 -26.74 16.04 -25.93
N THR A 374 -26.35 17.30 -25.79
CA THR A 374 -27.04 18.44 -26.44
C THR A 374 -26.19 19.07 -27.54
N ASP A 375 -26.74 20.08 -28.21
CA ASP A 375 -26.03 20.89 -29.22
C ASP A 375 -24.99 21.84 -28.60
N LEU A 376 -24.91 21.91 -27.26
CA LEU A 376 -23.89 22.67 -26.54
C LEU A 376 -22.47 22.20 -26.87
N ARG A 377 -22.30 20.92 -27.26
CA ARG A 377 -21.02 20.41 -27.78
C ARG A 377 -20.49 21.19 -28.98
N GLY A 378 -21.33 21.86 -29.77
CA GLY A 378 -20.90 22.65 -30.94
C GLY A 378 -20.38 24.04 -30.58
N LYS A 379 -20.70 24.55 -29.37
CA LYS A 379 -20.38 25.91 -28.96
C LYS A 379 -18.95 25.99 -28.40
N LYS A 380 -18.06 26.66 -29.14
CA LYS A 380 -16.62 26.76 -28.81
C LYS A 380 -16.35 27.34 -27.42
N TRP A 381 -17.12 28.33 -26.99
CA TRP A 381 -16.96 28.97 -25.67
C TRP A 381 -17.36 28.03 -24.52
N VAL A 382 -18.45 27.27 -24.68
CA VAL A 382 -18.90 26.28 -23.68
C VAL A 382 -17.85 25.19 -23.50
N GLN A 383 -17.31 24.64 -24.60
CA GLN A 383 -16.23 23.65 -24.52
C GLN A 383 -14.97 24.19 -23.82
N PHE A 384 -14.66 25.48 -24.00
CA PHE A 384 -13.47 26.10 -23.41
C PHE A 384 -13.65 26.36 -21.92
N GLY A 385 -14.75 27.01 -21.54
CA GLY A 385 -15.08 27.27 -20.15
C GLY A 385 -15.20 25.98 -19.35
N PHE A 386 -15.89 24.98 -19.92
CA PHE A 386 -15.99 23.67 -19.29
C PHE A 386 -14.64 22.93 -19.22
N GLY A 387 -13.82 22.99 -20.29
CA GLY A 387 -12.48 22.42 -20.29
C GLY A 387 -11.59 23.02 -19.20
N PHE A 388 -11.67 24.33 -18.95
CA PHE A 388 -10.96 24.99 -17.86
C PHE A 388 -11.41 24.48 -16.49
N ILE A 389 -12.74 24.35 -16.27
CA ILE A 389 -13.29 23.77 -15.04
C ILE A 389 -12.75 22.36 -14.82
N VAL A 390 -12.73 21.53 -15.87
CA VAL A 390 -12.24 20.15 -15.76
C VAL A 390 -10.75 20.10 -15.41
N ILE A 391 -9.92 20.97 -16.00
CA ILE A 391 -8.48 21.02 -15.67
C ILE A 391 -8.25 21.53 -14.23
N ALA A 392 -8.88 22.65 -13.88
CA ALA A 392 -8.68 23.28 -12.57
C ALA A 392 -9.29 22.46 -11.43
N TYR A 393 -10.54 22.00 -11.60
CA TYR A 393 -11.26 21.24 -10.59
C TYR A 393 -10.93 19.75 -10.65
N LEU A 394 -11.32 19.00 -11.69
CA LEU A 394 -11.09 17.54 -11.71
C LEU A 394 -9.60 17.16 -11.74
N GLY A 395 -8.77 17.98 -12.40
CA GLY A 395 -7.32 17.81 -12.43
C GLY A 395 -6.66 18.22 -11.12
N PHE A 396 -6.42 19.52 -10.95
CA PHE A 396 -5.56 20.03 -9.88
C PHE A 396 -6.22 20.03 -8.49
N PHE A 397 -7.52 20.30 -8.40
CA PHE A 397 -8.17 20.42 -7.10
C PHE A 397 -8.64 19.08 -6.57
N ALA A 398 -9.51 18.36 -7.29
CA ALA A 398 -10.12 17.11 -6.84
C ALA A 398 -9.19 15.90 -7.00
N GLY A 399 -8.37 15.85 -8.06
CA GLY A 399 -7.54 14.68 -8.37
C GLY A 399 -8.34 13.45 -8.82
N ASP A 400 -9.61 13.62 -9.20
CA ASP A 400 -10.52 12.53 -9.61
C ASP A 400 -10.22 12.08 -11.06
N ILE A 401 -9.04 11.48 -11.28
CA ILE A 401 -8.56 11.05 -12.59
C ILE A 401 -8.48 9.52 -12.65
N LEU A 402 -9.02 8.93 -13.71
CA LEU A 402 -8.89 7.49 -13.98
C LEU A 402 -7.54 7.21 -14.66
N SER A 403 -6.83 6.21 -14.14
CA SER A 403 -5.54 5.71 -14.63
C SER A 403 -5.49 4.19 -14.64
N MET A 404 -4.50 3.60 -15.32
CA MET A 404 -4.23 2.17 -15.28
C MET A 404 -3.82 1.70 -13.88
N ALA A 405 -3.06 2.51 -13.14
CA ALA A 405 -2.72 2.22 -11.75
C ALA A 405 -3.99 2.11 -10.87
N LEU A 406 -4.96 3.02 -11.07
CA LEU A 406 -6.23 2.98 -10.36
C LEU A 406 -7.02 1.70 -10.71
N PHE A 407 -7.13 1.36 -12.00
CA PHE A 407 -7.87 0.17 -12.42
C PHE A 407 -7.24 -1.14 -11.94
N VAL A 408 -5.91 -1.26 -11.99
CA VAL A 408 -5.20 -2.42 -11.44
C VAL A 408 -5.39 -2.48 -9.93
N GLY A 409 -5.23 -1.36 -9.21
CA GLY A 409 -5.46 -1.31 -7.75
C GLY A 409 -6.89 -1.69 -7.35
N TRP A 410 -7.90 -1.24 -8.10
CA TRP A 410 -9.31 -1.61 -7.89
C TRP A 410 -9.64 -3.06 -8.31
N ALA A 411 -8.86 -3.65 -9.21
CA ALA A 411 -8.96 -5.08 -9.51
C ALA A 411 -8.39 -5.90 -8.36
N SER A 412 -7.19 -5.55 -7.90
CA SER A 412 -6.45 -6.22 -6.82
C SER A 412 -7.14 -6.14 -5.46
N HIS A 413 -7.78 -5.00 -5.13
CA HIS A 413 -8.38 -4.77 -3.80
C HIS A 413 -9.86 -4.35 -3.88
N PRO A 414 -10.65 -4.51 -2.80
CA PRO A 414 -12.00 -3.97 -2.75
C PRO A 414 -12.01 -2.45 -2.96
N VAL A 415 -12.87 -1.97 -3.87
CA VAL A 415 -12.99 -0.52 -4.16
C VAL A 415 -13.53 0.21 -2.91
N PRO A 416 -12.87 1.26 -2.41
CA PRO A 416 -13.32 2.03 -1.24
C PRO A 416 -14.43 3.03 -1.62
N TRP A 417 -15.53 2.52 -2.20
CA TRP A 417 -16.60 3.33 -2.79
C TRP A 417 -17.27 4.30 -1.80
N GLN A 418 -17.25 4.00 -0.51
CA GLN A 418 -17.81 4.86 0.54
C GLN A 418 -17.00 6.14 0.77
N LYS A 419 -15.70 6.14 0.44
CA LYS A 419 -14.78 7.26 0.67
C LYS A 419 -14.45 8.04 -0.60
N CYS A 420 -14.74 7.49 -1.78
CA CYS A 420 -14.35 8.05 -3.08
C CYS A 420 -15.54 8.08 -4.04
N ILE A 421 -16.69 8.61 -3.61
CA ILE A 421 -17.95 8.59 -4.37
C ILE A 421 -17.78 9.35 -5.70
N GLY A 422 -17.13 10.53 -5.67
CA GLY A 422 -16.82 11.32 -6.86
C GLY A 422 -16.03 10.52 -7.92
N LEU A 423 -14.90 9.93 -7.53
CA LEU A 423 -14.06 9.12 -8.42
C LEU A 423 -14.79 7.88 -8.97
N VAL A 424 -15.57 7.18 -8.13
CA VAL A 424 -16.40 6.05 -8.57
C VAL A 424 -17.46 6.51 -9.57
N ALA A 425 -18.10 7.67 -9.35
CA ALA A 425 -19.05 8.23 -10.29
C ALA A 425 -18.40 8.59 -11.63
N VAL A 426 -17.17 9.12 -11.64
CA VAL A 426 -16.39 9.37 -12.86
C VAL A 426 -16.12 8.06 -13.60
N ALA A 427 -15.70 6.99 -12.89
CA ALA A 427 -15.49 5.67 -13.46
C ALA A 427 -16.77 5.10 -14.10
N ILE A 428 -17.90 5.19 -13.40
CA ILE A 428 -19.21 4.76 -13.92
C ILE A 428 -19.56 5.55 -15.18
N ALA A 429 -19.43 6.87 -15.17
CA ALA A 429 -19.69 7.70 -16.35
C ALA A 429 -18.76 7.36 -17.52
N ALA A 430 -17.50 7.01 -17.23
CA ALA A 430 -16.50 6.65 -18.23
C ALA A 430 -16.83 5.34 -18.96
N PHE A 431 -17.39 4.33 -18.28
CA PHE A 431 -17.74 3.04 -18.89
C PHE A 431 -19.21 2.94 -19.33
N ALA A 432 -20.16 3.43 -18.54
CA ALA A 432 -21.58 3.30 -18.85
C ALA A 432 -21.98 4.07 -20.12
N VAL A 433 -21.46 5.30 -20.31
CA VAL A 433 -21.85 6.11 -21.47
C VAL A 433 -21.36 5.53 -22.80
N PRO A 434 -20.10 5.07 -22.95
CA PRO A 434 -19.67 4.37 -24.16
C PRO A 434 -20.37 3.03 -24.35
N LEU A 435 -20.74 2.32 -23.28
CA LEU A 435 -21.43 1.02 -23.38
C LEU A 435 -22.83 1.16 -24.01
N PHE A 436 -23.57 2.21 -23.64
CA PHE A 436 -24.94 2.44 -24.14
C PHE A 436 -25.06 3.49 -25.25
N SER A 437 -23.97 4.18 -25.59
CA SER A 437 -24.01 5.26 -26.58
C SER A 437 -22.79 5.26 -27.50
N LYS A 438 -22.92 6.00 -28.60
CA LYS A 438 -21.81 6.26 -29.52
C LYS A 438 -20.81 7.28 -28.98
N LYS A 439 -20.89 7.73 -27.73
CA LYS A 439 -20.10 8.86 -27.20
C LYS A 439 -19.07 8.39 -26.18
N GLN A 440 -17.91 9.04 -26.19
CA GLN A 440 -16.85 8.85 -25.20
C GLN A 440 -16.82 10.09 -24.32
N VAL A 441 -17.50 10.06 -23.17
CA VAL A 441 -17.62 11.24 -22.32
C VAL A 441 -16.33 11.49 -21.55
N TYR A 442 -15.66 10.45 -21.06
CA TYR A 442 -14.44 10.61 -20.28
C TYR A 442 -13.34 11.37 -21.04
N CYS A 443 -12.81 10.79 -22.11
CA CYS A 443 -11.68 11.42 -22.84
C CYS A 443 -12.02 12.78 -23.48
N ASN A 444 -13.29 13.03 -23.82
CA ASN A 444 -13.68 14.27 -24.50
C ASN A 444 -14.13 15.39 -23.55
N HIS A 445 -14.63 15.04 -22.36
CA HIS A 445 -15.29 16.00 -21.46
C HIS A 445 -14.84 15.90 -20.00
N LEU A 446 -14.43 14.75 -19.46
CA LEU A 446 -14.10 14.62 -18.04
C LEU A 446 -12.60 14.48 -17.76
N CYS A 447 -11.79 14.05 -18.73
CA CYS A 447 -10.35 13.88 -18.54
C CYS A 447 -9.63 15.25 -18.60
N PRO A 448 -8.92 15.67 -17.53
CA PRO A 448 -8.15 16.91 -17.52
C PRO A 448 -7.11 16.99 -18.64
N HIS A 449 -6.41 15.89 -18.89
CA HIS A 449 -5.41 15.82 -19.96
C HIS A 449 -6.03 15.92 -21.35
N GLY A 450 -7.20 15.29 -21.58
CA GLY A 450 -7.94 15.44 -22.83
C GLY A 450 -8.42 16.87 -23.06
N ALA A 451 -8.93 17.53 -22.01
CA ALA A 451 -9.31 18.95 -22.07
C ALA A 451 -8.12 19.85 -22.40
N ALA A 452 -6.96 19.62 -21.78
CA ALA A 452 -5.74 20.37 -22.04
C ALA A 452 -5.26 20.24 -23.50
N GLN A 453 -5.28 19.02 -24.06
CA GLN A 453 -4.95 18.80 -25.48
C GLN A 453 -5.87 19.59 -26.42
N MET A 454 -7.17 19.61 -26.14
CA MET A 454 -8.16 20.35 -26.94
C MET A 454 -7.98 21.87 -26.85
N MET A 455 -7.51 22.38 -25.71
CA MET A 455 -7.20 23.80 -25.53
C MET A 455 -5.95 24.19 -26.32
N ILE A 456 -4.86 23.42 -26.22
CA ILE A 456 -3.60 23.70 -26.94
C ILE A 456 -3.80 23.70 -28.45
N LEU A 457 -4.60 22.78 -28.99
CA LEU A 457 -4.92 22.72 -30.42
C LEU A 457 -5.53 24.02 -30.97
N ARG A 458 -6.20 24.82 -30.13
CA ARG A 458 -6.77 26.10 -30.57
C ARG A 458 -5.73 27.20 -30.71
N PHE A 459 -4.65 27.12 -29.95
CA PHE A 459 -3.53 28.05 -30.01
C PHE A 459 -2.49 27.62 -31.05
N SER A 460 -2.46 26.34 -31.41
CA SER A 460 -1.61 25.84 -32.49
C SER A 460 -2.15 26.23 -33.87
N LYS A 461 -1.27 26.76 -34.71
CA LYS A 461 -1.54 27.02 -36.14
C LYS A 461 -1.09 25.87 -37.04
N TRP A 462 -0.40 24.88 -36.51
CA TRP A 462 0.27 23.83 -37.29
C TRP A 462 -0.47 22.50 -37.14
N SER A 463 -0.87 21.90 -38.27
CA SER A 463 -1.48 20.59 -38.31
C SER A 463 -0.60 19.61 -39.07
N TRP A 464 -0.09 18.59 -38.39
CA TRP A 464 0.74 17.56 -39.02
C TRP A 464 -0.11 16.34 -39.41
N LYS A 465 -0.12 16.01 -40.70
CA LYS A 465 -0.74 14.78 -41.19
C LYS A 465 0.26 13.62 -41.08
N ILE A 466 0.04 12.74 -40.11
CA ILE A 466 0.90 11.56 -39.88
C ILE A 466 0.89 10.63 -41.11
N PRO A 467 2.06 10.27 -41.68
CA PRO A 467 2.14 9.34 -42.80
C PRO A 467 1.63 7.93 -42.41
N LYS A 468 1.10 7.18 -43.38
CA LYS A 468 0.43 5.89 -43.14
C LYS A 468 1.28 4.88 -42.33
N LYS A 469 2.59 4.80 -42.62
CA LYS A 469 3.53 3.91 -41.91
C LYS A 469 3.67 4.27 -40.43
N LEU A 470 3.89 5.55 -40.12
CA LEU A 470 4.03 6.02 -38.74
C LEU A 470 2.72 5.89 -37.96
N ARG A 471 1.58 6.09 -38.63
CA ARG A 471 0.26 5.89 -38.02
C ARG A 471 0.04 4.44 -37.58
N LEU A 472 0.54 3.47 -38.34
CA LEU A 472 0.44 2.05 -37.98
C LEU A 472 1.22 1.76 -36.69
N VAL A 473 2.48 2.22 -36.62
CA VAL A 473 3.35 2.06 -35.44
C VAL A 473 2.73 2.75 -34.22
N LEU A 474 2.33 4.01 -34.34
CA LEU A 474 1.70 4.77 -33.25
C LEU A 474 0.37 4.15 -32.81
N SER A 475 -0.35 3.47 -33.71
CA SER A 475 -1.60 2.79 -33.34
C SER A 475 -1.40 1.49 -32.56
N ALA A 476 -0.19 0.92 -32.56
CA ALA A 476 0.16 -0.26 -31.78
C ALA A 476 0.62 0.11 -30.35
N LEU A 477 1.14 1.33 -30.15
CA LEU A 477 1.69 1.77 -28.86
C LEU A 477 0.72 1.59 -27.66
N PRO A 478 -0.60 1.90 -27.73
CA PRO A 478 -1.48 1.66 -26.60
C PRO A 478 -1.59 0.18 -26.24
N ALA A 479 -1.50 -0.73 -27.23
CA ALA A 479 -1.51 -2.16 -26.97
C ALA A 479 -0.23 -2.62 -26.28
N VAL A 480 0.92 -2.07 -26.67
CA VAL A 480 2.21 -2.34 -26.01
C VAL A 480 2.19 -1.84 -24.56
N LEU A 481 1.68 -0.63 -24.31
CA LEU A 481 1.55 -0.10 -22.96
C LEU A 481 0.57 -0.91 -22.11
N LEU A 482 -0.53 -1.40 -22.68
CA LEU A 482 -1.44 -2.32 -21.99
C LEU A 482 -0.79 -3.66 -21.66
N ALA A 483 0.03 -4.21 -22.56
CA ALA A 483 0.81 -5.42 -22.27
C ALA A 483 1.79 -5.18 -21.12
N ALA A 484 2.49 -4.04 -21.11
CA ALA A 484 3.35 -3.66 -19.99
C ALA A 484 2.58 -3.51 -18.67
N CYS A 485 1.37 -2.91 -18.70
CA CYS A 485 0.51 -2.84 -17.52
C CYS A 485 0.12 -4.23 -17.00
N ILE A 486 -0.15 -5.19 -17.89
CA ILE A 486 -0.43 -6.59 -17.50
C ILE A 486 0.81 -7.22 -16.86
N LEU A 487 1.98 -7.10 -17.47
CA LEU A 487 3.22 -7.67 -16.91
C LEU A 487 3.54 -7.12 -15.52
N ILE A 488 3.34 -5.82 -15.29
CA ILE A 488 3.53 -5.19 -13.98
C ILE A 488 2.43 -5.64 -13.00
N ALA A 489 1.17 -5.76 -13.44
CA ALA A 489 0.05 -6.17 -12.59
C ALA A 489 0.15 -7.62 -12.08
N PHE A 490 0.92 -8.47 -12.76
CA PHE A 490 1.21 -9.86 -12.39
C PHE A 490 2.61 -10.04 -11.79
N SER A 491 3.26 -8.94 -11.36
CA SER A 491 4.59 -8.97 -10.73
C SER A 491 5.69 -9.65 -11.57
N ILE A 492 5.51 -9.78 -12.90
CA ILE A 492 6.51 -10.37 -13.81
C ILE A 492 7.67 -9.40 -14.04
N ILE A 493 7.40 -8.09 -13.96
CA ILE A 493 8.39 -7.03 -14.09
C ILE A 493 8.10 -5.97 -13.02
N ASP A 494 9.15 -5.52 -12.33
CA ASP A 494 9.07 -4.38 -11.42
C ASP A 494 8.82 -3.08 -12.19
N GLY A 495 7.78 -2.34 -11.83
CA GLY A 495 7.47 -1.07 -12.48
C GLY A 495 6.39 -0.27 -11.79
N ASN A 496 6.43 1.05 -11.96
CA ASN A 496 5.38 1.94 -11.49
C ASN A 496 4.32 2.14 -12.59
N LEU A 497 3.14 1.55 -12.40
CA LEU A 497 1.99 1.71 -13.32
C LEU A 497 1.60 3.17 -13.55
N ALA A 498 1.70 4.02 -12.53
CA ALA A 498 1.32 5.43 -12.61
C ALA A 498 2.32 6.24 -13.47
N ALA A 499 3.55 5.76 -13.59
CA ALA A 499 4.59 6.37 -14.44
C ALA A 499 4.37 6.15 -15.95
N LEU A 500 3.41 5.30 -16.35
CA LEU A 500 3.09 5.04 -17.76
C LEU A 500 2.09 6.04 -18.36
N GLU A 501 1.54 6.96 -17.54
CA GLU A 501 0.49 7.89 -17.94
C GLU A 501 0.73 9.30 -17.36
N PRO A 502 0.17 10.36 -17.98
CA PRO A 502 0.43 11.75 -17.58
C PRO A 502 -0.39 12.21 -16.36
N PHE A 503 -1.13 11.30 -15.71
CA PHE A 503 -2.19 11.70 -14.78
C PHE A 503 -1.66 12.25 -13.46
N ASP A 504 -0.59 11.68 -12.92
CA ASP A 504 0.05 12.19 -11.69
C ASP A 504 0.60 13.61 -11.87
N ALA A 505 0.87 14.06 -13.10
CA ALA A 505 1.31 15.44 -13.37
C ALA A 505 0.26 16.51 -12.98
N TYR A 506 -1.01 16.13 -12.81
CA TYR A 506 -2.07 17.01 -12.34
C TYR A 506 -2.19 17.03 -10.81
N VAL A 507 -1.44 16.20 -10.10
CA VAL A 507 -1.41 16.14 -8.63
C VAL A 507 0.02 16.44 -8.17
N PRO A 508 0.36 17.73 -7.92
CA PRO A 508 1.74 18.17 -7.71
C PRO A 508 2.45 17.49 -6.53
N THR A 509 1.70 16.99 -5.55
CA THR A 509 2.23 16.32 -4.35
C THR A 509 2.79 14.92 -4.62
N ILE A 510 2.40 14.27 -5.72
CA ILE A 510 2.76 12.87 -6.03
C ILE A 510 3.52 12.75 -7.37
N SER A 511 3.54 13.82 -8.18
CA SER A 511 4.07 13.80 -9.54
C SER A 511 5.55 13.40 -9.64
N GLY A 512 5.83 12.22 -10.22
CA GLY A 512 7.17 11.83 -10.65
C GLY A 512 7.61 12.46 -11.98
N TRP A 513 8.92 12.52 -12.22
CA TRP A 513 9.51 13.05 -13.46
C TRP A 513 9.03 12.34 -14.73
N ALA A 514 8.73 11.04 -14.65
CA ALA A 514 8.22 10.26 -15.77
C ALA A 514 6.84 10.76 -16.24
N SER A 515 5.85 10.83 -15.33
CA SER A 515 4.49 11.28 -15.63
C SER A 515 4.47 12.73 -16.12
N LEU A 516 5.32 13.60 -15.54
CA LEU A 516 5.48 14.98 -16.00
C LEU A 516 6.04 15.05 -17.43
N SER A 517 7.05 14.24 -17.75
CA SER A 517 7.65 14.19 -19.09
C SER A 517 6.65 13.69 -20.13
N ILE A 518 5.85 12.67 -19.79
CA ILE A 518 4.77 12.16 -20.65
C ILE A 518 3.67 13.22 -20.82
N ALA A 519 3.30 13.94 -19.76
CA ALA A 519 2.30 15.01 -19.84
C ALA A 519 2.74 16.13 -20.78
N ILE A 520 3.96 16.65 -20.59
CA ILE A 520 4.51 17.73 -21.44
C ILE A 520 4.69 17.23 -22.88
N GLY A 521 5.33 16.08 -23.07
CA GLY A 521 5.53 15.50 -24.40
C GLY A 521 4.21 15.20 -25.12
N GLY A 522 3.20 14.71 -24.40
CA GLY A 522 1.86 14.44 -24.92
C GLY A 522 1.12 15.71 -25.32
N LEU A 523 1.27 16.80 -24.56
CA LEU A 523 0.71 18.12 -24.90
C LEU A 523 1.41 18.73 -26.12
N VAL A 524 2.74 18.67 -26.18
CA VAL A 524 3.51 19.12 -27.36
C VAL A 524 3.10 18.35 -28.61
N PHE A 525 3.01 17.01 -28.52
CA PHE A 525 2.54 16.20 -29.64
C PHE A 525 1.11 16.55 -30.06
N SER A 526 0.26 16.84 -29.08
CA SER A 526 -1.14 17.23 -29.32
C SER A 526 -1.29 18.63 -29.90
N ALA A 527 -0.28 19.49 -29.82
CA ALA A 527 -0.28 20.76 -30.54
C ALA A 527 -0.26 20.56 -32.07
N PHE A 528 0.36 19.49 -32.56
CA PHE A 528 0.46 19.20 -34.00
C PHE A 528 -0.59 18.20 -34.49
N VAL A 529 -1.02 17.29 -33.62
CA VAL A 529 -1.92 16.19 -33.96
C VAL A 529 -3.13 16.23 -33.03
N PRO A 530 -4.36 16.39 -33.55
CA PRO A 530 -5.55 16.44 -32.71
C PRO A 530 -5.69 15.22 -31.80
N MET A 531 -5.73 15.47 -30.48
CA MET A 531 -5.78 14.45 -29.43
C MET A 531 -4.65 13.42 -29.54
N GLY A 532 -3.44 13.88 -29.84
CA GLY A 532 -2.29 13.04 -30.18
C GLY A 532 -2.00 11.97 -29.15
N PHE A 533 -1.80 12.34 -27.88
CA PHE A 533 -1.51 11.37 -26.83
C PHE A 533 -2.73 10.49 -26.50
N CYS A 534 -3.93 11.07 -26.38
CA CYS A 534 -5.15 10.29 -26.10
C CYS A 534 -5.48 9.26 -27.20
N ARG A 535 -5.03 9.49 -28.44
CA ARG A 535 -5.28 8.59 -29.58
C ARG A 535 -4.23 7.50 -29.75
N TYR A 536 -2.96 7.80 -29.44
CA TYR A 536 -1.83 6.95 -29.79
C TYR A 536 -0.99 6.46 -28.62
N ALA A 537 -1.16 7.00 -27.41
CA ALA A 537 -0.28 6.66 -26.28
C ALA A 537 -1.01 6.45 -24.94
N CYS A 538 -2.32 6.68 -24.85
CA CYS A 538 -3.06 6.54 -23.60
C CYS A 538 -3.65 5.11 -23.44
N PRO A 539 -3.12 4.27 -22.53
CA PRO A 539 -3.67 2.92 -22.29
C PRO A 539 -5.06 2.98 -21.62
N THR A 540 -5.29 3.87 -20.66
CA THR A 540 -6.63 4.10 -20.06
C THR A 540 -7.68 4.46 -21.11
N GLY A 541 -7.34 5.39 -22.00
CA GLY A 541 -8.23 5.79 -23.10
C GLY A 541 -8.50 4.65 -24.08
N ALA A 542 -7.52 3.76 -24.30
CA ALA A 542 -7.68 2.59 -25.16
C ALA A 542 -8.72 1.61 -24.60
N ILE A 543 -8.67 1.28 -23.30
CA ILE A 543 -9.66 0.42 -22.61
C ILE A 543 -11.06 1.01 -22.71
N ILE A 544 -11.23 2.28 -22.31
CA ILE A 544 -12.54 2.96 -22.34
C ILE A 544 -13.08 3.03 -23.78
N SER A 545 -12.19 3.20 -24.76
CA SER A 545 -12.61 3.25 -26.17
C SER A 545 -13.06 1.89 -26.73
N HIS A 546 -12.59 0.79 -26.15
CA HIS A 546 -12.87 -0.57 -26.60
C HIS A 546 -14.34 -0.93 -26.38
N VAL A 547 -14.91 -0.53 -25.24
CA VAL A 547 -16.32 -0.76 -24.88
C VAL A 547 -17.31 0.18 -25.56
N ARG A 548 -16.90 0.98 -26.55
CA ARG A 548 -17.77 1.96 -27.20
C ARG A 548 -18.74 1.31 -28.17
N TRP A 549 -20.04 1.56 -28.00
CA TRP A 549 -21.07 1.16 -28.93
C TRP A 549 -20.96 1.94 -30.25
N ASN A 550 -20.88 1.27 -31.38
CA ASN A 550 -20.83 1.92 -32.69
C ASN A 550 -21.64 1.14 -33.75
N ALA A 551 -21.86 1.76 -34.91
CA ALA A 551 -22.65 1.15 -35.98
C ALA A 551 -21.99 -0.09 -36.61
N SER A 552 -20.68 -0.26 -36.41
CA SER A 552 -19.85 -1.40 -36.82
C SER A 552 -19.58 -2.37 -35.67
N SER A 553 -20.32 -2.29 -34.55
CA SER A 553 -20.15 -3.22 -33.41
C SER A 553 -20.54 -4.66 -33.77
N ASP A 554 -21.13 -4.90 -34.94
CA ASP A 554 -21.34 -6.24 -35.51
C ASP A 554 -20.10 -6.81 -36.23
N GLN A 555 -18.98 -6.07 -36.29
CA GLN A 555 -17.77 -6.49 -36.98
C GLN A 555 -16.64 -6.73 -35.99
N TRP A 556 -15.94 -7.84 -36.21
CA TRP A 556 -14.67 -8.11 -35.59
C TRP A 556 -13.61 -7.14 -36.11
N SER A 557 -12.91 -6.48 -35.20
CA SER A 557 -11.89 -5.49 -35.50
C SER A 557 -10.51 -5.97 -35.07
N VAL A 558 -9.45 -5.35 -35.61
CA VAL A 558 -8.07 -5.62 -35.16
C VAL A 558 -7.90 -5.38 -33.66
N ARG A 559 -8.65 -4.42 -33.08
CA ARG A 559 -8.65 -4.16 -31.64
C ARG A 559 -9.22 -5.33 -30.84
N ASP A 560 -10.19 -6.06 -31.39
CA ASP A 560 -10.76 -7.25 -30.76
C ASP A 560 -9.73 -8.38 -30.74
N SER A 561 -9.01 -8.59 -31.85
CA SER A 561 -7.87 -9.53 -31.89
C SER A 561 -6.79 -9.17 -30.88
N VAL A 562 -6.38 -7.90 -30.80
CA VAL A 562 -5.37 -7.43 -29.84
C VAL A 562 -5.83 -7.62 -28.40
N ALA A 563 -7.09 -7.28 -28.07
CA ALA A 563 -7.63 -7.49 -26.73
C ALA A 563 -7.70 -8.98 -26.37
N THR A 564 -7.99 -9.85 -27.34
CA THR A 564 -7.95 -11.31 -27.16
C THR A 564 -6.53 -11.79 -26.86
N LEU A 565 -5.53 -11.26 -27.57
CA LEU A 565 -4.12 -11.58 -27.32
C LEU A 565 -3.65 -11.08 -25.95
N LEU A 566 -4.11 -9.90 -25.50
CA LEU A 566 -3.82 -9.39 -24.16
C LEU A 566 -4.46 -10.25 -23.07
N LEU A 567 -5.67 -10.78 -23.28
CA LEU A 567 -6.23 -11.79 -22.38
C LEU A 567 -5.37 -13.07 -22.38
N GLY A 568 -4.91 -13.52 -23.55
CA GLY A 568 -3.98 -14.65 -23.64
C GLY A 568 -2.68 -14.41 -22.86
N LEU A 569 -2.11 -13.20 -22.95
CA LEU A 569 -0.95 -12.79 -22.15
C LEU A 569 -1.27 -12.81 -20.66
N ALA A 570 -2.41 -12.25 -20.23
CA ALA A 570 -2.82 -12.26 -18.82
C ALA A 570 -3.02 -13.69 -18.29
N VAL A 571 -3.55 -14.60 -19.11
CA VAL A 571 -3.63 -16.02 -18.76
C VAL A 571 -2.24 -16.63 -18.63
N ILE A 572 -1.31 -16.37 -19.55
CA ILE A 572 0.07 -16.85 -19.45
C ILE A 572 0.72 -16.33 -18.15
N CYS A 573 0.63 -15.03 -17.88
CA CYS A 573 1.17 -14.41 -16.66
C CYS A 573 0.50 -14.91 -15.38
N PHE A 574 -0.73 -15.41 -15.45
CA PHE A 574 -1.40 -16.00 -14.29
C PHE A 574 -0.81 -17.37 -13.89
N TRP A 575 -0.25 -18.10 -14.86
CA TRP A 575 0.32 -19.45 -14.65
C TRP A 575 1.85 -19.47 -14.54
N VAL A 576 2.51 -18.38 -14.95
CA VAL A 576 3.95 -18.13 -14.71
C VAL A 576 4.09 -17.55 -13.32
#